data_AF-A0A8D8F5Q8-F1
#
_entry.id   AF-A0A8D8F5Q8-F1
#
_cell.length_a   1.000
_cell.length_b   1.000
_cell.length_c   1.000
_cell.angle_alpha   90.00
_cell.angle_beta   90.00
_cell.angle_gamma   90.00
#
_symmetry.space_group_name_H-M   'P 1'
#
loop_
_entity.id
_entity.type
_entity.pdbx_description
1 polymer ?
#
loop_
_entity_poly.entity_id
_entity_poly.type
_entity_poly.pdbx_seq_one_letter_code
_entity_poly.pdbx_strand_id
1 'polypeptide(L)'
;KDLLWDRCSSEKYYFFRRIFRNAAATMPSDQIQYSEKYFDDVYEYRHVILPQDLARNVPKSHLMTETEWRNLGVQQSPGWEMYMIHVPEPHILLFRRPRTDLPQKTAAAGGQGSSRLAV
;
A
#
# COMPACT_ATOMS: atom_id res chain seq x y z
N LYS A 1 18.54 -8.14 7.37
CA LYS A 1 18.37 -7.22 8.53
C LYS A 1 18.66 -5.83 7.98
N ASP A 2 17.73 -5.36 7.15
CA ASP A 2 18.02 -4.39 6.13
C ASP A 2 17.66 -2.99 6.60
N LEU A 3 18.72 -2.22 6.79
CA LEU A 3 18.78 -0.81 7.15
C LEU A 3 18.27 0.05 5.97
N LEU A 4 16.95 0.12 5.78
CA LEU A 4 16.35 0.91 4.70
C LEU A 4 15.10 1.69 5.16
N TRP A 5 15.13 2.21 6.39
CA TRP A 5 14.05 3.05 6.94
C TRP A 5 14.45 4.49 7.32
N ASP A 6 15.71 4.89 7.17
CA ASP A 6 16.22 6.09 7.87
C ASP A 6 16.49 7.34 7.01
N ARG A 7 15.61 7.66 6.06
CA ARG A 7 15.63 9.02 5.48
C ARG A 7 14.30 9.50 4.91
N CYS A 8 13.24 9.52 5.73
CA CYS A 8 12.05 10.33 5.46
C CYS A 8 12.15 11.64 6.24
N SER A 9 12.41 12.74 5.53
CA SER A 9 12.70 14.08 6.09
C SER A 9 11.59 14.61 7.01
N SER A 10 12.00 14.94 8.24
CA SER A 10 11.19 15.33 9.41
C SER A 10 10.54 16.74 9.32
N GLU A 11 10.95 17.59 8.37
CA GLU A 11 10.61 19.02 8.45
C GLU A 11 9.16 19.38 8.05
N LYS A 12 8.44 18.48 7.37
CA LYS A 12 7.01 18.72 7.04
C LYS A 12 6.04 18.26 8.13
N TYR A 13 6.50 17.40 9.04
CA TYR A 13 5.65 16.78 10.08
C TYR A 13 5.21 17.75 11.18
N TYR A 14 5.94 18.85 11.35
CA TYR A 14 5.68 19.83 12.42
C TYR A 14 4.83 21.04 12.01
N PHE A 15 4.66 21.31 10.71
CA PHE A 15 3.86 22.48 10.27
C PHE A 15 2.36 22.28 10.54
N PHE A 16 1.85 21.05 10.42
CA PHE A 16 0.43 20.75 10.59
C PHE A 16 -0.02 20.67 12.07
N ARG A 17 0.92 20.64 13.02
CA ARG A 17 0.63 20.43 14.46
C ARG A 17 0.35 21.72 15.25
N ARG A 18 0.22 22.88 14.58
CA ARG A 18 0.15 24.22 15.24
C ARG A 18 -1.22 24.92 15.20
N ILE A 19 -2.27 24.32 14.64
CA ILE A 19 -3.58 24.98 14.51
C ILE A 19 -4.64 24.50 15.51
N PHE A 20 -4.53 23.31 16.13
CA PHE A 20 -5.58 22.81 17.04
C PHE A 20 -5.10 22.66 18.48
N ARG A 21 -5.53 23.60 19.32
CA ARG A 21 -5.39 23.66 20.78
C ARG A 21 -6.72 23.22 21.42
N ASN A 22 -6.61 22.40 22.47
CA ASN A 22 -7.64 21.92 23.41
C ASN A 22 -8.45 20.66 23.03
N ALA A 23 -7.99 19.50 23.49
CA ALA A 23 -8.72 18.55 24.33
C ALA A 23 -7.81 17.36 24.69
N ALA A 24 -7.79 16.97 25.96
CA ALA A 24 -7.05 15.82 26.44
C ALA A 24 -7.75 14.52 26.03
N ALA A 25 -7.10 13.70 25.21
CA ALA A 25 -7.19 12.23 25.16
C ALA A 25 -6.30 11.72 24.02
N THR A 26 -5.44 10.73 24.32
CA THR A 26 -4.83 9.73 23.42
C THR A 26 -4.29 10.24 22.06
N MET A 27 -2.96 10.21 21.88
CA MET A 27 -2.32 10.48 20.57
C MET A 27 -3.01 9.65 19.45
N PRO A 28 -3.74 10.27 18.50
CA PRO A 28 -4.63 9.57 17.56
C PRO A 28 -3.89 8.99 16.35
N SER A 29 -2.58 8.78 16.45
CA SER A 29 -1.73 8.29 15.36
C SER A 29 -1.65 6.75 15.30
N ASP A 30 -2.06 6.06 16.38
CA ASP A 30 -1.80 4.61 16.58
C ASP A 30 -3.00 3.68 16.30
N GLN A 31 -4.10 4.19 15.74
CA GLN A 31 -5.29 3.35 15.49
C GLN A 31 -5.40 2.78 14.08
N ILE A 32 -4.35 2.86 13.25
CA ILE A 32 -4.35 2.16 11.96
C ILE A 32 -4.22 0.66 12.23
N GLN A 33 -5.28 -0.10 11.95
CA GLN A 33 -5.28 -1.55 12.16
C GLN A 33 -4.89 -2.26 10.86
N TYR A 34 -3.98 -3.22 11.00
CA TYR A 34 -3.50 -4.04 9.90
C TYR A 34 -4.06 -5.45 10.07
N SER A 35 -4.66 -5.99 9.03
CA SER A 35 -5.11 -7.38 9.01
C SER A 35 -3.98 -8.36 8.74
N GLU A 36 -4.27 -9.63 9.03
CA GLU A 36 -3.45 -10.75 8.61
C GLU A 36 -3.37 -10.84 7.09
N LYS A 37 -2.24 -11.34 6.58
CA LYS A 37 -2.05 -11.55 5.15
C LYS A 37 -2.74 -12.83 4.72
N TYR A 38 -3.45 -12.77 3.60
CA TYR A 38 -4.00 -13.94 2.93
C TYR A 38 -3.40 -14.06 1.53
N PHE A 39 -3.34 -15.29 1.01
CA PHE A 39 -2.57 -15.63 -0.17
C PHE A 39 -3.46 -16.40 -1.14
N ASP A 40 -3.48 -15.96 -2.40
CA ASP A 40 -3.98 -16.76 -3.51
C ASP A 40 -2.80 -17.42 -4.25
N ASP A 41 -3.08 -18.08 -5.37
CA ASP A 41 -2.06 -18.69 -6.25
C ASP A 41 -1.11 -17.66 -6.90
N VAL A 42 -1.53 -16.40 -7.03
CA VAL A 42 -0.80 -15.35 -7.79
C VAL A 42 -0.43 -14.14 -6.92
N TYR A 43 -1.26 -13.77 -5.95
CA TYR A 43 -1.11 -12.53 -5.17
C TYR A 43 -1.20 -12.77 -3.66
N GLU A 44 -0.51 -11.93 -2.90
CA GLU A 44 -0.72 -11.71 -1.48
C GLU A 44 -1.66 -10.53 -1.29
N TYR A 45 -2.53 -10.61 -0.29
CA TYR A 45 -3.50 -9.56 0.02
C TYR A 45 -3.46 -9.20 1.49
N ARG A 46 -3.85 -7.95 1.77
CA ARG A 46 -4.03 -7.42 3.11
C ARG A 46 -4.97 -6.24 3.03
N HIS A 47 -5.80 -6.09 4.06
CA HIS A 47 -6.58 -4.88 4.26
C HIS A 47 -6.05 -4.05 5.44
N VAL A 48 -6.15 -2.73 5.31
CA VAL A 48 -5.80 -1.77 6.35
C VAL A 48 -7.05 -0.98 6.71
N ILE A 49 -7.35 -0.92 8.00
CA ILE A 49 -8.50 -0.20 8.52
C ILE A 49 -7.98 1.12 9.08
N LEU A 50 -8.43 2.22 8.47
CA LEU A 50 -8.11 3.57 8.90
C LEU A 50 -9.09 4.05 9.98
N PRO A 51 -8.64 4.86 10.95
CA PRO A 51 -9.54 5.59 11.82
C PRO A 51 -10.41 6.56 11.01
N GLN A 52 -11.60 6.86 11.53
CA GLN A 52 -12.60 7.67 10.83
C GLN A 52 -12.09 9.07 10.44
N ASP A 53 -11.17 9.63 11.22
CA ASP A 53 -10.58 10.94 10.93
C ASP A 53 -9.71 10.93 9.67
N LEU A 54 -8.94 9.85 9.46
CA LEU A 54 -8.11 9.68 8.25
C LEU A 54 -8.94 9.23 7.05
N ALA A 55 -9.99 8.43 7.28
CA ALA A 55 -10.88 7.96 6.23
C ALA A 55 -11.57 9.09 5.45
N ARG A 56 -11.74 10.27 6.06
CA ARG A 56 -12.30 11.47 5.39
C ARG A 56 -11.38 12.02 4.30
N ASN A 57 -10.08 11.79 4.41
CA ASN A 57 -9.07 12.24 3.45
C ASN A 57 -8.87 11.23 2.30
N VAL A 58 -9.50 10.07 2.37
CA VAL A 58 -9.40 9.04 1.33
C VAL A 58 -10.26 9.46 0.13
N PRO A 59 -9.67 9.60 -1.07
CA PRO A 59 -10.42 9.90 -2.27
C PRO A 59 -11.27 8.69 -2.68
N LYS A 60 -12.54 8.95 -3.01
CA LYS A 60 -13.48 7.93 -3.51
C LYS A 60 -13.47 7.81 -5.04
N SER A 61 -12.77 8.71 -5.72
CA SER A 61 -12.79 8.82 -7.19
C SER A 61 -11.74 7.95 -7.88
N HIS A 62 -10.65 7.62 -7.21
CA HIS A 62 -9.51 6.92 -7.82
C HIS A 62 -8.77 6.03 -6.81
N LEU A 63 -8.02 5.06 -7.34
CA LEU A 63 -7.13 4.21 -6.56
C LEU A 63 -5.90 5.00 -6.15
N MET A 64 -5.55 4.96 -4.86
CA MET A 64 -4.38 5.67 -4.36
C MET A 64 -3.08 4.98 -4.77
N THR A 65 -2.13 5.79 -5.21
CA THR A 65 -0.75 5.38 -5.46
C THR A 65 0.02 5.14 -4.16
N GLU A 66 1.19 4.49 -4.26
CA GLU A 66 2.07 4.24 -3.12
C GLU A 66 2.35 5.49 -2.29
N THR A 67 2.63 6.61 -2.96
CA THR A 67 2.94 7.86 -2.29
C THR A 67 1.73 8.42 -1.55
N GLU A 68 0.54 8.32 -2.12
CA GLU A 68 -0.69 8.89 -1.54
C GLU A 68 -1.10 8.18 -0.25
N TRP A 69 -1.13 6.85 -0.24
CA TRP A 69 -1.47 6.14 0.99
C TRP A 69 -0.37 6.22 2.05
N ARG A 70 0.91 6.35 1.65
CA ARG A 70 2.00 6.65 2.61
C ARG A 70 1.82 8.03 3.25
N ASN A 71 1.38 9.03 2.49
CA ASN A 71 1.10 10.37 3.02
C ASN A 71 -0.08 10.39 4.01
N LEU A 72 -1.02 9.44 3.91
CA LEU A 72 -2.08 9.25 4.91
C LEU A 72 -1.59 8.63 6.22
N GLY A 73 -0.34 8.17 6.27
CA GLY A 73 0.27 7.55 7.45
C GLY A 73 0.22 6.02 7.44
N VAL A 74 -0.25 5.38 6.36
CA VAL A 74 -0.19 3.92 6.21
C VAL A 74 1.26 3.49 5.98
N GLN A 75 1.77 2.60 6.83
CA GLN A 75 3.15 2.12 6.77
C GLN A 75 3.18 0.63 6.43
N GLN A 76 3.66 0.32 5.23
CA GLN A 76 3.80 -1.07 4.75
C GLN A 76 5.12 -1.24 3.97
N SER A 77 5.49 -2.50 3.73
CA SER A 77 6.62 -2.83 2.85
C SER A 77 6.39 -2.27 1.43
N PRO A 78 7.44 -2.08 0.63
CA PRO A 78 7.26 -1.69 -0.78
C PRO A 78 6.52 -2.79 -1.58
N GLY A 79 5.89 -2.39 -2.69
CA GLY A 79 5.23 -3.28 -3.64
C GLY A 79 3.76 -3.61 -3.33
N TRP A 80 3.16 -3.01 -2.30
CA TRP A 80 1.71 -3.09 -2.09
C TRP A 80 0.99 -2.08 -2.99
N GLU A 81 0.00 -2.56 -3.72
CA GLU A 81 -0.82 -1.78 -4.63
C GLU A 81 -2.29 -1.86 -4.19
N MET A 82 -2.95 -0.71 -4.11
CA MET A 82 -4.37 -0.63 -3.80
C MET A 82 -5.16 -1.03 -5.05
N TYR A 83 -5.92 -2.12 -4.98
CA TYR A 83 -6.54 -2.70 -6.18
C TYR A 83 -8.02 -2.38 -6.36
N MET A 84 -8.72 -2.03 -5.26
CA MET A 84 -10.13 -1.66 -5.34
C MET A 84 -10.52 -0.69 -4.22
N ILE A 85 -11.55 0.12 -4.49
CA ILE A 85 -12.22 0.98 -3.49
C ILE A 85 -13.43 0.23 -2.95
N HIS A 86 -13.50 0.12 -1.63
CA HIS A 86 -14.67 -0.44 -0.98
C HIS A 86 -15.69 0.68 -0.68
N VAL A 87 -16.71 0.79 -1.53
CA VAL A 87 -17.71 1.87 -1.46
C VAL A 87 -18.50 1.93 -0.13
N PRO A 88 -18.99 0.81 0.45
CA PRO A 88 -19.78 0.89 1.67
C PRO A 88 -18.92 1.23 2.90
N GLU A 89 -17.66 0.78 2.94
CA GLU A 89 -16.74 1.08 4.04
C GLU A 89 -15.41 1.67 3.50
N PRO A 90 -15.36 2.99 3.22
CA PRO A 90 -14.21 3.64 2.58
C PRO A 90 -12.98 3.75 3.49
N HIS A 91 -13.15 3.46 4.78
CA HIS A 91 -12.09 3.40 5.77
C HIS A 91 -11.28 2.09 5.68
N ILE A 92 -11.75 1.12 4.88
CA ILE A 92 -11.04 -0.13 4.61
C ILE A 92 -10.30 0.00 3.28
N LEU A 93 -8.98 -0.01 3.34
CA LEU A 93 -8.10 0.00 2.18
C LEU A 93 -7.66 -1.41 1.84
N LEU A 94 -7.86 -1.80 0.59
CA LEU A 94 -7.60 -3.16 0.10
C LEU A 94 -6.33 -3.16 -0.76
N PHE A 95 -5.31 -3.88 -0.30
CA PHE A 95 -4.02 -3.98 -0.97
C PHE A 95 -3.78 -5.39 -1.49
N ARG A 96 -3.07 -5.47 -2.61
CA ARG A 96 -2.50 -6.71 -3.16
C ARG A 96 -1.02 -6.52 -3.46
N ARG A 97 -0.28 -7.62 -3.59
CA ARG A 97 1.13 -7.64 -4.00
C ARG A 97 1.42 -8.97 -4.71
N PRO A 98 2.18 -8.99 -5.82
CA PRO A 98 2.59 -10.24 -6.45
C PRO A 98 3.37 -11.14 -5.50
N ARG A 99 3.06 -12.43 -5.50
CA ARG A 99 3.82 -13.43 -4.74
C ARG A 99 5.20 -13.65 -5.37
N THR A 100 6.24 -13.57 -4.55
CA THR A 100 7.63 -13.86 -4.95
C THR A 100 8.13 -15.21 -4.46
N ASP A 101 7.32 -15.91 -3.66
CA ASP A 101 7.68 -17.17 -3.01
C ASP A 101 7.42 -18.40 -3.89
N LEU A 102 6.50 -18.31 -4.85
CA LEU A 102 6.28 -19.35 -5.84
C LEU A 102 6.99 -18.98 -7.16
N PRO A 103 7.72 -19.90 -7.80
CA PRO A 103 8.19 -19.68 -9.15
C PRO A 103 6.96 -19.44 -10.03
N GLN A 104 6.83 -18.23 -10.60
CA GLN A 104 5.81 -17.93 -11.58
C GLN A 104 5.81 -19.05 -12.61
N LYS A 105 4.73 -19.84 -12.66
CA LYS A 105 4.46 -20.73 -13.77
C LYS A 105 4.18 -19.81 -14.96
N THR A 106 5.25 -19.38 -15.60
CA THR A 106 5.24 -18.53 -16.78
C THR A 106 4.28 -19.16 -17.77
N ALA A 107 3.18 -18.46 -18.04
CA ALA A 107 2.30 -18.80 -19.15
C ALA A 107 3.16 -18.78 -20.42
N ALA A 108 3.23 -19.92 -21.10
CA ALA A 108 4.10 -20.16 -22.23
C ALA A 108 3.57 -19.51 -23.53
N ALA A 109 4.54 -19.12 -24.38
CA ALA A 109 4.56 -19.20 -25.86
C ALA A 109 3.97 -18.09 -26.75
N GLY A 110 4.81 -17.62 -27.72
CA GLY A 110 4.35 -17.16 -29.03
C GLY A 110 5.26 -16.17 -29.79
N GLY A 111 6.25 -16.64 -30.56
CA GLY A 111 6.99 -15.80 -31.53
C GLY A 111 8.08 -16.56 -32.30
N GLN A 112 7.70 -17.16 -33.43
CA GLN A 112 8.56 -17.94 -34.34
C GLN A 112 9.57 -17.09 -35.13
N GLY A 113 10.73 -17.69 -35.45
CA GLY A 113 11.44 -17.48 -36.72
C GLY A 113 12.79 -16.74 -36.64
N SER A 114 13.90 -17.46 -36.84
CA SER A 114 14.68 -17.36 -38.10
C SER A 114 15.89 -18.29 -38.07
N SER A 115 15.86 -19.28 -38.95
CA SER A 115 16.98 -20.17 -39.28
C SER A 115 17.98 -19.43 -40.16
N ARG A 116 19.21 -19.18 -39.67
CA ARG A 116 20.45 -18.99 -40.45
C ARG A 116 21.58 -18.79 -39.43
N LEU A 117 22.61 -19.62 -39.37
CA LEU A 117 23.64 -19.77 -40.38
C LEU A 117 24.40 -21.10 -40.17
N ALA A 118 24.53 -21.87 -41.25
CA ALA A 118 25.66 -22.75 -41.45
C ALA A 118 26.63 -22.02 -42.38
N VAL A 119 27.90 -21.91 -41.97
CA VAL A 119 29.06 -21.60 -42.81
C VAL A 119 30.16 -22.57 -42.39
#